data_AF-A0A976J333-F1
#
_entry.id   AF-A0A976J333-F1
#
_cell.length_a   1.000
_cell.length_b   1.000
_cell.length_c   1.000
_cell.angle_alpha   90.00
_cell.angle_beta   90.00
_cell.angle_gamma   90.00
#
_symmetry.space_group_name_H-M   'P 1'
#
loop_
_entity.id
_entity.type
_entity.pdbx_description
1 polymer ?
#
loop_
_entity_poly.entity_id
_entity_poly.type
_entity_poly.pdbx_seq_one_letter_code
_entity_poly.pdbx_strand_id
1 'polypeptide(L)'
;MHIRTLAGLASLLLSGTAVAAPVSAAPEAGPQRQAETAVIDPATGLRKPPYAINSEPARYAYTGSSLIHDVRLIDGLGTPAKAHMDVLVEDGRIARIAPAGKIVPGEGVRVIEGKGLTLLPGLMDLHVHFVGMDRFAAGAVPVPSMLTDVYRYKTYLYGYLYSGVTTVLDAGSVPTVGLGLKRLINDGYILGPRYFWSGPIMEGGVEPSDPFSDHFEM
;
A
#
# COMPACT_ATOMS: atom_id res chain seq x y z
N MET A 1 -30.54 -40.42 -35.00
CA MET A 1 -30.64 -39.48 -36.13
C MET A 1 -29.35 -38.66 -36.15
N HIS A 2 -28.35 -39.18 -36.84
CA HIS A 2 -27.01 -38.61 -36.99
C HIS A 2 -26.97 -37.84 -38.31
N ILE A 3 -26.47 -36.60 -38.29
CA ILE A 3 -26.13 -35.88 -39.52
C ILE A 3 -24.61 -35.73 -39.56
N ARG A 4 -24.09 -36.17 -40.71
CA ARG A 4 -22.70 -36.24 -41.14
C ARG A 4 -22.20 -34.87 -41.63
N THR A 5 -20.89 -34.66 -41.42
CA THR A 5 -19.88 -33.92 -42.21
C THR A 5 -20.31 -33.00 -43.37
N LEU A 6 -19.64 -31.85 -43.44
CA LEU A 6 -19.09 -31.31 -44.70
C LEU A 6 -17.76 -30.61 -44.46
N ALA A 7 -16.75 -31.07 -45.19
CA ALA A 7 -15.41 -30.55 -45.27
C ALA A 7 -15.36 -29.30 -46.17
N GLY A 8 -14.48 -28.36 -45.83
CA GLY A 8 -14.09 -27.25 -46.68
C GLY A 8 -12.58 -27.08 -46.61
N LEU A 9 -11.89 -27.53 -47.66
CA LEU A 9 -10.49 -27.27 -47.93
C LEU A 9 -10.26 -25.78 -48.21
N ALA A 10 -9.18 -25.22 -47.66
CA ALA A 10 -8.37 -24.21 -48.35
C ALA A 10 -6.94 -24.21 -47.76
N SER A 11 -6.04 -24.92 -48.41
CA SER A 11 -4.60 -24.75 -48.26
C SER A 11 -4.17 -23.49 -49.01
N LEU A 12 -3.41 -22.61 -48.38
CA LEU A 12 -2.58 -21.63 -49.08
C LEU A 12 -1.19 -21.62 -48.45
N LEU A 13 -0.24 -22.21 -49.18
CA LEU A 13 1.20 -22.05 -48.98
C LEU A 13 1.58 -20.65 -49.48
N LEU A 14 2.20 -19.83 -48.63
CA LEU A 14 3.01 -18.71 -49.09
C LEU A 14 4.37 -18.79 -48.40
N SER A 15 5.35 -19.27 -49.18
CA SER A 15 6.78 -19.14 -48.92
C SER A 15 7.18 -17.68 -48.98
N GLY A 16 7.59 -17.11 -47.85
CA GLY A 16 8.21 -15.79 -47.78
C GLY A 16 9.64 -15.92 -47.26
N THR A 17 10.60 -15.70 -48.14
CA THR A 17 12.03 -15.59 -47.85
C THR A 17 12.30 -14.37 -46.97
N ALA A 18 12.98 -14.57 -45.84
CA ALA A 18 13.49 -13.47 -45.02
C ALA A 18 14.66 -12.78 -45.73
N VAL A 19 14.50 -11.50 -46.07
CA VAL A 19 15.59 -10.63 -46.50
C VAL A 19 16.06 -9.85 -45.27
N ALA A 20 17.29 -10.12 -44.85
CA ALA A 20 17.98 -9.36 -43.82
C ALA A 20 18.33 -7.96 -44.34
N ALA A 21 17.89 -6.92 -43.63
CA ALA A 21 18.35 -5.55 -43.86
C ALA A 21 19.68 -5.32 -43.12
N PRO A 22 20.62 -4.54 -43.69
CA PRO A 22 21.94 -4.33 -43.09
C PRO A 22 21.84 -3.42 -41.86
N VAL A 23 22.55 -3.83 -40.81
CA VAL A 23 22.88 -3.01 -39.64
C VAL A 23 23.92 -1.98 -40.06
N SER A 24 23.59 -0.69 -39.94
CA SER A 24 24.58 0.40 -40.00
C SER A 24 24.05 1.67 -39.32
N ALA A 25 24.58 1.96 -38.12
CA ALA A 25 25.09 3.26 -37.67
C ALA A 25 25.32 3.21 -36.15
N ALA A 26 26.45 3.79 -35.70
CA ALA A 26 26.92 3.82 -34.31
C ALA A 26 25.88 4.39 -33.31
N PRO A 27 25.95 4.03 -32.02
CA PRO A 27 25.00 4.55 -31.04
C PRO A 27 25.19 6.07 -30.89
N GLU A 28 24.11 6.81 -31.15
CA GLU A 28 24.02 8.22 -30.81
C GLU A 28 24.30 8.41 -29.31
N ALA A 29 25.12 9.41 -29.00
CA ALA A 29 25.44 9.79 -27.63
C ALA A 29 24.14 10.01 -26.85
N GLY A 30 23.92 9.15 -25.84
CA GLY A 30 22.75 9.22 -24.97
C GLY A 30 22.58 10.60 -24.34
N PRO A 31 21.35 11.01 -24.00
CA PRO A 31 21.08 12.33 -23.44
C PRO A 31 22.02 12.57 -22.26
N GLN A 32 22.84 13.62 -22.41
CA GLN A 32 23.82 14.05 -21.42
C GLN A 32 23.15 14.15 -20.05
N ARG A 33 23.78 13.54 -19.04
CA ARG A 33 23.44 13.63 -17.61
C ARG A 33 23.24 15.10 -17.26
N GLN A 34 22.00 15.59 -17.33
CA GLN A 34 21.68 16.93 -16.88
C GLN A 34 21.86 16.95 -15.37
N ALA A 35 22.81 17.79 -14.96
CA ALA A 35 23.26 18.09 -13.62
C ALA A 35 22.24 17.77 -12.50
N GLU A 36 22.59 16.78 -11.69
CA GLU A 36 21.93 16.41 -10.43
C GLU A 36 22.27 17.45 -9.33
N THR A 37 21.89 18.71 -9.56
CA THR A 37 22.14 19.83 -8.61
C THR A 37 20.89 20.66 -8.40
N ALA A 38 19.84 20.00 -7.93
CA ALA A 38 18.77 20.51 -7.09
C ALA A 38 18.05 19.23 -6.64
N VAL A 39 17.62 19.01 -5.39
CA VAL A 39 16.59 19.78 -4.74
C VAL A 39 16.66 19.47 -3.23
N ILE A 40 17.37 20.26 -2.44
CA ILE A 40 17.19 20.22 -0.97
C ILE A 40 16.31 21.41 -0.63
N ASP A 41 15.18 21.14 0.01
CA ASP A 41 14.28 22.19 0.49
C ASP A 41 14.99 22.96 1.62
N PRO A 42 15.27 24.27 1.46
CA PRO A 42 16.02 25.05 2.44
C PRO A 42 15.27 25.25 3.75
N ALA A 43 13.94 25.05 3.79
CA ALA A 43 13.16 25.15 5.02
C ALA A 43 13.18 23.87 5.85
N THR A 44 13.31 22.71 5.19
CA THR A 44 13.22 21.39 5.87
C THR A 44 14.54 20.62 5.87
N GLY A 45 15.52 21.03 5.07
CA GLY A 45 16.78 20.30 4.88
C GLY A 45 16.62 18.95 4.16
N LEU A 46 15.41 18.63 3.70
CA LEU A 46 15.10 17.36 3.07
C LEU A 46 15.23 17.45 1.55
N ARG A 47 15.71 16.38 0.93
CA ARG A 47 15.66 16.24 -0.53
C ARG A 47 14.19 16.27 -0.96
N LYS A 48 13.80 17.26 -1.76
CA LYS A 48 12.46 17.29 -2.36
C LYS A 48 12.33 16.03 -3.21
N PRO A 49 11.27 15.23 -3.01
CA PRO A 49 11.09 14.03 -3.81
C PRO A 49 11.00 14.39 -5.30
N PRO A 50 11.43 13.49 -6.22
CA PRO A 50 11.40 13.72 -7.67
C PRO A 50 9.97 13.69 -8.25
N TYR A 51 8.95 13.91 -7.41
CA TYR A 51 7.54 13.86 -7.76
C TYR A 51 6.73 14.80 -6.85
N ALA A 52 5.57 15.24 -7.32
CA ALA A 52 4.64 16.01 -6.51
C ALA A 52 4.08 15.14 -5.37
N ILE A 53 4.23 15.61 -4.13
CA ILE A 53 3.47 15.09 -2.98
C ILE A 53 2.04 15.55 -3.18
N ASN A 54 1.07 14.63 -3.12
CA ASN A 54 -0.33 15.01 -3.23
C ASN A 54 -0.68 15.95 -2.05
N SER A 55 -1.12 17.17 -2.36
CA SER A 55 -1.55 18.16 -1.36
C SER A 55 -3.02 17.98 -0.97
N GLU A 56 -3.77 17.22 -1.76
CA GLU A 56 -5.17 16.92 -1.46
C GLU A 56 -5.27 15.87 -0.34
N PRO A 57 -6.30 15.95 0.53
CA PRO A 57 -6.53 14.91 1.52
C PRO A 57 -6.67 13.55 0.82
N ALA A 58 -6.04 12.52 1.40
CA ALA A 58 -6.13 11.16 0.90
C ALA A 58 -7.59 10.84 0.57
N ARG A 59 -7.87 10.23 -0.60
CA ARG A 59 -9.24 9.91 -1.06
C ARG A 59 -10.11 9.19 -0.02
N TYR A 60 -9.47 8.46 0.90
CA TYR A 60 -10.10 7.70 1.98
C TYR A 60 -10.00 8.38 3.36
N ALA A 61 -9.61 9.65 3.42
CA ALA A 61 -9.69 10.44 4.63
C ALA A 61 -11.16 10.58 5.04
N TYR A 62 -11.46 10.19 6.28
CA TYR A 62 -12.80 10.36 6.82
C TYR A 62 -13.10 11.86 6.99
N THR A 63 -14.21 12.31 6.40
CA THR A 63 -14.72 13.69 6.50
C THR A 63 -16.12 13.66 7.10
N GLY A 64 -16.49 14.71 7.82
CA GLY A 64 -17.78 14.83 8.51
C GLY A 64 -17.77 14.27 9.93
N SER A 65 -18.97 14.04 10.49
CA SER A 65 -19.13 13.75 11.93
C SER A 65 -19.92 12.48 12.19
N SER A 66 -19.43 11.65 13.11
CA SER A 66 -20.12 10.46 13.60
C SER A 66 -20.16 10.44 15.13
N LEU A 67 -21.30 10.06 15.70
CA LEU A 67 -21.47 9.79 17.12
C LEU A 67 -21.60 8.28 17.32
N ILE A 68 -20.65 7.66 18.01
CA ILE A 68 -20.77 6.29 18.50
C ILE A 68 -21.46 6.37 19.86
N HIS A 69 -22.71 5.91 19.92
CA HIS A 69 -23.60 6.09 21.06
C HIS A 69 -23.64 4.83 21.95
N ASP A 70 -23.67 5.02 23.27
CA ASP A 70 -23.87 3.97 24.27
C ASP A 70 -22.94 2.75 24.10
N VAL A 71 -21.66 2.95 24.38
CA VAL A 71 -20.64 1.88 24.35
C VAL A 71 -19.99 1.67 25.71
N ARG A 72 -19.50 0.44 25.93
CA ARG A 72 -18.46 0.17 26.93
C ARG A 72 -17.11 0.53 26.34
N LEU A 73 -16.55 1.67 26.74
CA LEU A 73 -15.30 2.21 26.23
C LEU A 73 -14.09 1.58 26.94
N ILE A 74 -13.17 1.03 26.15
CA ILE A 74 -11.79 0.75 26.55
C ILE A 74 -10.92 1.73 25.77
N ASP A 75 -10.21 2.62 26.46
CA ASP A 75 -9.49 3.74 25.83
C ASP A 75 -8.05 3.41 25.41
N GLY A 76 -7.55 2.22 25.75
CA GLY A 76 -6.19 1.78 25.46
C GLY A 76 -5.12 2.38 26.37
N LEU A 77 -5.50 3.16 27.40
CA LEU A 77 -4.57 3.80 28.33
C LEU A 77 -4.30 2.95 29.59
N GLY A 78 -4.77 1.69 29.61
CA GLY A 78 -4.69 0.82 30.78
C GLY A 78 -5.67 1.19 31.91
N THR A 79 -6.60 2.11 31.66
CA THR A 79 -7.64 2.47 32.64
C THR A 79 -8.79 1.45 32.62
N PRO A 80 -9.55 1.32 33.72
CA PRO A 80 -10.73 0.46 33.75
C PRO A 80 -11.76 0.87 32.67
N ALA A 81 -12.41 -0.13 32.07
CA ALA A 81 -13.44 0.10 31.07
C ALA A 81 -14.60 0.93 31.64
N LYS A 82 -15.10 1.88 30.86
CA LYS A 82 -16.20 2.79 31.24
C LYS A 82 -17.47 2.40 30.48
N ALA A 83 -18.51 2.03 31.20
CA ALA A 83 -19.81 1.70 30.60
C ALA A 83 -20.59 2.97 30.20
N HIS A 84 -21.49 2.82 29.23
CA HIS A 84 -22.44 3.87 28.80
C HIS A 84 -21.75 5.18 28.44
N MET A 85 -20.86 5.12 27.46
CA MET A 85 -20.12 6.27 26.94
C MET A 85 -20.54 6.58 25.51
N ASP A 86 -20.46 7.86 25.15
CA ASP A 86 -20.57 8.38 23.80
C ASP A 86 -19.20 8.86 23.32
N VAL A 87 -18.89 8.62 22.05
CA VAL A 87 -17.67 9.09 21.38
C VAL A 87 -18.04 9.83 20.10
N LEU A 88 -17.81 11.14 20.08
CA LEU A 88 -17.97 11.99 18.91
C LEU A 88 -16.66 12.06 18.12
N VAL A 89 -16.74 11.74 16.84
CA VAL A 89 -15.65 11.83 15.87
C VAL A 89 -16.02 12.89 14.84
N GLU A 90 -15.13 13.86 14.63
CA GLU A 90 -15.27 14.94 13.64
C GLU A 90 -14.01 14.98 12.78
N ASP A 91 -14.17 14.95 11.46
CA ASP A 91 -13.09 15.02 10.47
C ASP A 91 -11.90 14.09 10.78
N GLY A 92 -12.26 12.87 11.20
CA GLY A 92 -11.32 11.78 11.44
C GLY A 92 -10.63 11.84 12.81
N ARG A 93 -11.03 12.76 13.69
CA ARG A 93 -10.47 12.94 15.03
C ARG A 93 -11.55 12.77 16.09
N ILE A 94 -11.17 12.23 17.24
CA ILE A 94 -12.06 12.19 18.41
C ILE A 94 -12.19 13.62 18.93
N ALA A 95 -13.38 14.20 18.80
CA ALA A 95 -13.68 15.55 19.25
C ALA A 95 -14.10 15.56 20.72
N ARG A 96 -14.88 14.57 21.14
CA ARG A 96 -15.41 14.51 22.51
C ARG A 96 -15.73 13.08 22.95
N ILE A 97 -15.50 12.80 24.22
CA ILE A 97 -15.94 11.58 24.91
C ILE A 97 -16.72 12.03 26.15
N ALA A 98 -17.92 11.48 26.36
CA ALA A 98 -18.75 11.82 27.52
C ALA A 98 -19.69 10.65 27.89
N PRO A 99 -20.30 10.64 29.08
CA PRO A 99 -21.36 9.67 29.39
C PRO A 99 -22.49 9.73 28.36
N ALA A 100 -23.14 8.59 28.11
CA ALA A 100 -24.19 8.44 27.12
C ALA A 100 -25.32 9.46 27.33
N GLY A 101 -25.75 10.10 26.23
CA GLY A 101 -26.80 11.13 26.24
C GLY A 101 -26.31 12.53 26.64
N LYS A 102 -25.01 12.72 26.93
CA LYS A 102 -24.41 14.06 27.16
C LYS A 102 -23.90 14.72 25.89
N ILE A 103 -23.88 13.99 24.78
CA ILE A 103 -23.59 14.53 23.45
C ILE A 103 -24.88 14.48 22.65
N VAL A 104 -25.40 15.65 22.27
CA VAL A 104 -26.56 15.75 21.38
C VAL A 104 -26.02 15.81 19.95
N PRO A 105 -26.33 14.84 19.07
CA PRO A 105 -25.86 14.87 17.69
C PRO A 105 -26.48 16.06 16.97
N GLY A 106 -25.63 16.88 16.33
CA GLY A 106 -26.07 17.95 15.44
C GLY A 106 -26.65 17.42 14.13
N GLU A 107 -27.17 18.33 13.30
CA GLU A 107 -27.67 17.98 11.97
C GLU A 107 -26.56 17.37 11.10
N GLY A 108 -26.87 16.30 10.38
CA GLY A 108 -25.90 15.60 9.53
C GLY A 108 -24.90 14.68 10.26
N VAL A 109 -24.92 14.63 11.61
CA VAL A 109 -24.09 13.68 12.37
C VAL A 109 -24.63 12.27 12.21
N ARG A 110 -23.80 11.34 11.72
CA ARG A 110 -24.16 9.93 11.65
C ARG A 110 -24.12 9.31 13.04
N VAL A 111 -25.23 8.76 13.51
CA VAL A 111 -25.27 8.03 14.79
C VAL A 111 -25.02 6.54 14.54
N ILE A 112 -24.12 5.96 15.33
CA ILE A 112 -23.78 4.53 15.34
C ILE A 112 -24.17 3.98 16.71
N GLU A 113 -25.23 3.18 16.75
CA GLU A 113 -25.78 2.60 17.97
C GLU A 113 -24.89 1.46 18.50
N GLY A 114 -24.24 1.69 19.64
CA GLY A 114 -23.39 0.73 20.33
C GLY A 114 -24.16 -0.27 21.20
N LYS A 115 -25.27 0.14 21.82
CA LYS A 115 -26.14 -0.72 22.66
C LYS A 115 -25.39 -1.49 23.76
N GLY A 116 -24.42 -0.82 24.40
CA GLY A 116 -23.54 -1.40 25.42
C GLY A 116 -22.43 -2.30 24.87
N LEU A 117 -22.28 -2.44 23.54
CA LEU A 117 -21.14 -3.14 22.95
C LEU A 117 -19.83 -2.43 23.29
N THR A 118 -18.72 -3.16 23.12
CA THR A 118 -17.40 -2.66 23.51
C THR A 118 -16.77 -1.88 22.37
N LEU A 119 -16.38 -0.64 22.66
CA LEU A 119 -15.59 0.18 21.75
C LEU A 119 -14.12 0.11 22.15
N LEU A 120 -13.27 -0.23 21.19
CA LEU A 120 -11.82 -0.29 21.29
C LEU A 120 -11.21 0.77 20.36
N PRO A 121 -9.98 1.24 20.63
CA PRO A 121 -9.19 1.93 19.62
C PRO A 121 -8.97 1.01 18.43
N GLY A 122 -8.76 1.59 17.25
CA GLY A 122 -8.36 0.81 16.08
C GLY A 122 -7.07 0.02 16.39
N LEU A 123 -7.06 -1.27 16.06
CA LEU A 123 -5.93 -2.14 16.37
C LEU A 123 -4.70 -1.72 15.55
N MET A 124 -3.52 -2.02 16.10
CA MET A 124 -2.24 -1.73 15.48
C MET A 124 -1.39 -2.99 15.44
N ASP A 125 -0.85 -3.31 14.27
CA ASP A 125 0.12 -4.40 14.11
C ASP A 125 1.49 -3.82 13.78
N LEU A 126 2.44 -3.99 14.69
CA LEU A 126 3.73 -3.31 14.62
C LEU A 126 4.84 -4.14 14.00
N HIS A 127 4.53 -5.36 13.53
CA HIS A 127 5.54 -6.26 12.99
C HIS A 127 4.98 -7.05 11.80
N VAL A 128 4.83 -6.38 10.67
CA VAL A 128 4.35 -7.00 9.43
C VAL A 128 5.42 -6.96 8.35
N HIS A 129 5.31 -7.84 7.37
CA HIS A 129 6.16 -7.85 6.18
C HIS A 129 5.32 -8.07 4.94
N PHE A 130 5.33 -7.10 4.02
CA PHE A 130 4.66 -7.25 2.72
C PHE A 130 5.56 -7.93 1.68
N VAL A 131 6.88 -7.92 1.89
CA VAL A 131 7.85 -8.62 1.05
C VAL A 131 8.40 -9.80 1.85
N GLY A 132 8.24 -11.02 1.35
CA GLY A 132 8.73 -12.23 2.03
C GLY A 132 7.64 -13.23 2.42
N MET A 133 6.35 -12.87 2.45
CA MET A 133 5.28 -13.88 2.61
C MET A 133 5.29 -14.91 1.46
N ASP A 134 5.66 -14.46 0.28
CA ASP A 134 5.94 -15.27 -0.90
C ASP A 134 7.21 -16.12 -0.74
N ARG A 135 8.28 -15.60 -0.15
CA ARG A 135 9.53 -16.36 0.08
C ARG A 135 9.43 -17.41 1.18
N PHE A 136 8.65 -17.16 2.23
CA PHE A 136 8.39 -18.15 3.28
C PHE A 136 7.38 -19.22 2.87
N ALA A 137 6.47 -18.92 1.93
CA ALA A 137 5.54 -19.90 1.36
C ALA A 137 6.11 -20.66 0.14
N ALA A 138 7.14 -20.14 -0.53
CA ALA A 138 7.61 -20.68 -1.81
C ALA A 138 8.81 -21.61 -1.67
N GLY A 139 8.52 -22.85 -1.30
CA GLY A 139 9.18 -23.99 -1.93
C GLY A 139 8.59 -24.37 -3.30
N ALA A 140 7.56 -23.66 -3.81
CA ALA A 140 6.68 -24.27 -4.81
C ALA A 140 6.18 -23.43 -6.01
N VAL A 141 6.31 -22.10 -6.07
CA VAL A 141 5.79 -21.37 -7.25
C VAL A 141 6.67 -20.17 -7.62
N PRO A 142 7.38 -20.20 -8.77
CA PRO A 142 7.92 -18.98 -9.36
C PRO A 142 6.72 -18.14 -9.81
N VAL A 143 6.50 -16.99 -9.18
CA VAL A 143 5.40 -16.08 -9.56
C VAL A 143 5.99 -14.97 -10.45
N PRO A 144 5.61 -14.90 -11.75
CA PRO A 144 6.01 -13.79 -12.60
C PRO A 144 5.10 -12.57 -12.44
N SER A 145 5.73 -11.40 -12.54
CA SER A 145 5.20 -10.03 -12.70
C SER A 145 4.70 -9.30 -11.43
N MET A 146 5.21 -8.07 -11.27
CA MET A 146 4.83 -7.09 -10.24
C MET A 146 3.31 -6.89 -10.11
N LEU A 147 2.51 -7.17 -11.15
CA LEU A 147 1.06 -6.97 -11.13
C LEU A 147 0.36 -7.91 -10.14
N THR A 148 0.79 -9.18 -10.07
CA THR A 148 0.20 -10.18 -9.17
C THR A 148 0.43 -9.81 -7.70
N ASP A 149 1.60 -9.24 -7.41
CA ASP A 149 1.98 -8.82 -6.07
C ASP A 149 1.12 -7.64 -5.59
N VAL A 150 0.82 -6.68 -6.45
CA VAL A 150 -0.09 -5.56 -6.11
C VAL A 150 -1.48 -6.06 -5.71
N TYR A 151 -2.05 -7.03 -6.43
CA TYR A 151 -3.34 -7.61 -6.05
C TYR A 151 -3.28 -8.36 -4.72
N ARG A 152 -2.20 -9.10 -4.46
CA ARG A 152 -1.98 -9.77 -3.16
C ARG A 152 -1.87 -8.78 -2.01
N TYR A 153 -1.11 -7.70 -2.20
CA TYR A 153 -0.96 -6.66 -1.18
C TYR A 153 -2.29 -5.98 -0.87
N LYS A 154 -3.13 -5.71 -1.87
CA LYS A 154 -4.50 -5.21 -1.64
C LYS A 154 -5.31 -6.17 -0.76
N THR A 155 -5.25 -7.47 -1.02
CA THR A 155 -5.94 -8.48 -0.20
C THR A 155 -5.47 -8.43 1.25
N TYR A 156 -4.16 -8.34 1.51
CA TYR A 156 -3.64 -8.22 2.87
C TYR A 156 -4.06 -6.92 3.56
N LEU A 157 -3.93 -5.78 2.87
CA LEU A 157 -4.34 -4.47 3.39
C LEU A 157 -5.83 -4.44 3.76
N TYR A 158 -6.68 -5.04 2.92
CA TYR A 158 -8.11 -5.16 3.20
C TYR A 158 -8.38 -6.13 4.35
N GLY A 159 -7.63 -7.23 4.43
CA GLY A 159 -7.69 -8.17 5.54
C GLY A 159 -7.41 -7.52 6.88
N TYR A 160 -6.40 -6.65 6.96
CA TYR A 160 -6.10 -5.86 8.16
C TYR A 160 -7.29 -4.96 8.55
N LEU A 161 -7.84 -4.20 7.62
CA LEU A 161 -8.99 -3.34 7.93
C LEU A 161 -10.22 -4.15 8.36
N TYR A 162 -10.48 -5.28 7.69
CA TYR A 162 -11.59 -6.18 8.01
C TYR A 162 -11.46 -6.77 9.41
N SER A 163 -10.24 -7.05 9.88
CA SER A 163 -9.97 -7.53 11.24
C SER A 163 -9.88 -6.40 12.28
N GLY A 164 -10.09 -5.15 11.89
CA GLY A 164 -10.04 -3.99 12.78
C GLY A 164 -8.63 -3.41 13.00
N VAL A 165 -7.61 -3.89 12.27
CA VAL A 165 -6.27 -3.31 12.24
C VAL A 165 -6.27 -2.09 11.34
N THR A 166 -6.12 -0.92 11.95
CA THR A 166 -6.18 0.38 11.29
C THR A 166 -4.82 1.02 11.08
N THR A 167 -3.77 0.47 11.70
CA THR A 167 -2.38 0.93 11.56
C THR A 167 -1.45 -0.27 11.48
N VAL A 168 -0.48 -0.22 10.57
CA VAL A 168 0.57 -1.24 10.43
C VAL A 168 1.95 -0.60 10.35
N LEU A 169 2.95 -1.29 10.89
CA LEU A 169 4.37 -1.00 10.66
C LEU A 169 5.00 -2.17 9.90
N ASP A 170 5.31 -1.94 8.62
CA ASP A 170 6.16 -2.83 7.85
C ASP A 170 7.58 -2.76 8.41
N ALA A 171 7.97 -3.83 9.09
CA ALA A 171 9.23 -3.93 9.83
C ALA A 171 10.43 -4.22 8.92
N GLY A 172 10.20 -4.49 7.63
CA GLY A 172 11.27 -4.73 6.68
C GLY A 172 10.77 -5.14 5.32
N SER A 173 10.96 -4.28 4.32
CA SER A 173 10.63 -4.58 2.92
C SER A 173 11.50 -3.81 1.95
N VAL A 174 11.56 -4.25 0.69
CA VAL A 174 12.34 -3.55 -0.33
C VAL A 174 11.72 -2.18 -0.66
N PRO A 175 12.54 -1.16 -0.99
CA PRO A 175 12.05 0.21 -1.20
C PRO A 175 10.92 0.34 -2.22
N THR A 176 10.95 -0.44 -3.30
CA THR A 176 9.92 -0.42 -4.35
C THR A 176 8.54 -0.79 -3.82
N VAL A 177 8.45 -1.70 -2.84
CA VAL A 177 7.19 -2.10 -2.23
C VAL A 177 6.84 -1.21 -1.05
N GLY A 178 7.75 -1.01 -0.10
CA GLY A 178 7.47 -0.24 1.11
C GLY A 178 7.10 1.22 0.82
N LEU A 179 7.90 1.92 0.01
CA LEU A 179 7.60 3.29 -0.40
C LEU A 179 6.39 3.35 -1.35
N GLY A 180 6.26 2.36 -2.24
CA GLY A 180 5.16 2.25 -3.19
C GLY A 180 3.80 2.14 -2.48
N LEU A 181 3.66 1.19 -1.56
CA LEU A 181 2.44 0.98 -0.78
C LEU A 181 2.12 2.19 0.10
N LYS A 182 3.13 2.74 0.80
CA LYS A 182 2.96 3.96 1.60
C LYS A 182 2.34 5.09 0.78
N ARG A 183 2.86 5.30 -0.44
CA ARG A 183 2.37 6.34 -1.33
C ARG A 183 0.99 6.03 -1.89
N LEU A 184 0.75 4.81 -2.36
CA LEU A 184 -0.56 4.41 -2.90
C LEU A 184 -1.68 4.55 -1.86
N ILE A 185 -1.39 4.28 -0.58
CA ILE A 185 -2.32 4.46 0.53
C ILE A 185 -2.50 5.94 0.85
N ASN A 186 -1.41 6.68 1.05
CA ASN A 186 -1.46 8.10 1.43
C ASN A 186 -2.09 8.99 0.35
N ASP A 187 -1.83 8.70 -0.92
CA ASP A 187 -2.41 9.44 -2.05
C ASP A 187 -3.88 8.99 -2.32
N GLY A 188 -4.36 7.93 -1.64
CA GLY A 188 -5.74 7.46 -1.75
C GLY A 188 -6.04 6.60 -2.99
N TYR A 189 -5.03 6.02 -3.63
CA TYR A 189 -5.21 5.06 -4.72
C TYR A 189 -5.64 3.67 -4.22
N ILE A 190 -5.20 3.30 -3.02
CA ILE A 190 -5.54 2.03 -2.37
C ILE A 190 -6.06 2.32 -0.97
N LEU A 191 -7.20 1.73 -0.62
CA LEU A 191 -7.67 1.72 0.76
C LEU A 191 -6.77 0.80 1.61
N GLY A 192 -6.26 1.29 2.72
CA GLY A 192 -5.44 0.48 3.61
C GLY A 192 -5.35 1.06 5.01
N PRO A 193 -4.82 0.29 5.98
CA PRO A 193 -4.45 0.83 7.27
C PRO A 193 -3.42 1.95 7.09
N ARG A 194 -3.30 2.83 8.10
CA ARG A 194 -2.18 3.77 8.18
C ARG A 194 -0.88 2.97 8.13
N TYR A 195 -0.07 3.22 7.12
CA TYR A 195 1.08 2.40 6.79
C TYR A 195 2.39 3.12 7.13
N PHE A 196 3.14 2.54 8.05
CA PHE A 196 4.52 2.90 8.35
C PHE A 196 5.47 1.85 7.78
N TRP A 197 6.70 2.26 7.49
CA TRP A 197 7.74 1.38 6.93
C TRP A 197 9.08 1.77 7.53
N SER A 198 9.82 0.78 8.02
CA SER A 198 11.13 0.96 8.66
C SER A 198 12.29 1.05 7.67
N GLY A 199 12.11 0.58 6.44
CA GLY A 199 13.20 0.43 5.46
C GLY A 199 13.44 -1.04 5.06
N PRO A 200 14.49 -1.31 4.28
CA PRO A 200 14.97 -2.67 4.08
C PRO A 200 15.50 -3.26 5.41
N ILE A 201 15.42 -4.59 5.53
CA ILE A 201 16.04 -5.31 6.64
C ILE A 201 17.56 -5.13 6.53
N MET A 202 18.16 -4.57 7.57
CA MET A 202 19.61 -4.42 7.67
C MET A 202 20.16 -5.66 8.37
N GLU A 203 20.67 -6.61 7.61
CA GLU A 203 21.36 -7.78 8.17
C GLU A 203 22.85 -7.46 8.29
N GLY A 204 23.36 -7.45 9.52
CA GLY A 204 24.77 -7.25 9.79
C GLY A 204 25.55 -8.52 9.47
N GLY A 205 26.07 -8.63 8.25
CA GLY A 205 26.99 -9.70 7.88
C GLY A 205 26.68 -10.40 6.57
N VAL A 206 26.89 -9.70 5.46
CA VAL A 206 27.51 -10.26 4.26
C VAL A 206 28.30 -9.11 3.64
N GLU A 207 29.53 -9.38 3.20
CA GLU A 207 30.28 -8.50 2.28
C GLU A 207 29.30 -7.81 1.33
N PRO A 208 29.46 -6.51 1.03
CA PRO A 208 28.60 -5.85 0.06
C PRO A 208 28.68 -6.68 -1.22
N SER A 209 27.61 -7.39 -1.56
CA SER A 209 27.37 -7.82 -2.93
C SER A 209 27.06 -6.55 -3.69
N ASP A 210 28.14 -5.83 -3.95
CA ASP A 210 28.23 -4.73 -4.88
C ASP A 210 27.57 -5.21 -6.18
N PRO A 211 26.46 -4.60 -6.62
CA PRO A 211 25.89 -4.92 -7.93
C PRO A 211 26.81 -4.48 -9.08
N PHE A 212 28.00 -3.92 -8.78
CA PHE A 212 29.02 -3.50 -9.73
C PHE A 212 30.35 -4.27 -9.62
N SER A 213 30.46 -5.36 -8.84
CA SER A 213 31.74 -6.08 -8.69
C SER A 213 32.06 -7.09 -9.80
N ASP A 214 31.20 -7.23 -10.81
CA ASP A 214 31.62 -7.85 -12.06
C ASP A 214 32.44 -6.83 -12.85
N HIS A 215 33.70 -7.19 -13.14
CA HIS A 215 34.68 -6.51 -14.00
C HIS A 215 35.71 -5.62 -13.29
N PHE A 216 36.86 -6.21 -12.93
CA PHE A 216 38.20 -5.83 -13.45
C PHE A 216 39.26 -6.67 -12.72
N GLU A 217 39.74 -7.75 -13.33
CA GLU A 217 41.15 -8.16 -13.21
C GLU A 217 41.64 -8.60 -14.60
N MET A 218 42.88 -8.20 -14.90
CA MET A 218 43.59 -8.31 -16.19
C MET A 218 44.09 -9.72 -16.49
#